data_AF-N9EBA1-F1
#
_entry.id   AF-N9EBA1-F1
#
_cell.length_a   1.000
_cell.length_b   1.000
_cell.length_c   1.000
_cell.angle_alpha   90.00
_cell.angle_beta   90.00
_cell.angle_gamma   90.00
#
_symmetry.space_group_name_H-M   'P 1'
#
loop_
_entity.id
_entity.type
_entity.pdbx_description
1 polymer ?
#
loop_
_entity_poly.entity_id
_entity_poly.type
_entity_poly.pdbx_seq_one_letter_code
_entity_poly.pdbx_strand_id
1 'polypeptide(L)'
;MLLQTSTQLVKTEIRDYPEWHHGRTDYALWYIEIDQPALVEYLDAIKTHFSDFLLTSNQRQYHITLFVCGFINPHPSPYNDDFSAEQFSQHIKSINTLQLEPFELELTTIDSFSSALFIQIIDQQKF
;
A
#
# COMPACT_ATOMS: atom_id res chain seq x y z
N MET A 1 26.63 -3.84 16.58
CA MET A 1 26.69 -5.03 15.71
C MET A 1 27.48 -4.63 14.47
N LEU A 2 28.67 -5.19 14.27
CA LEU A 2 29.50 -4.89 13.09
C LEU A 2 29.10 -5.86 11.97
N LEU A 3 28.86 -5.32 10.77
CA LEU A 3 28.58 -6.12 9.57
C LEU A 3 29.80 -7.00 9.24
N GLN A 4 29.59 -8.31 9.06
CA GLN A 4 30.64 -9.21 8.60
C GLN A 4 31.06 -8.82 7.17
N THR A 5 32.36 -8.75 6.93
CA THR A 5 33.00 -8.21 5.72
C THR A 5 32.81 -9.02 4.44
N SER A 6 32.02 -10.09 4.46
CA SER A 6 31.83 -11.02 3.33
C SER A 6 30.42 -11.00 2.74
N THR A 7 29.55 -10.07 3.13
CA THR A 7 28.21 -9.97 2.55
C THR A 7 28.29 -9.28 1.19
N GLN A 8 28.00 -10.02 0.12
CA GLN A 8 27.82 -9.44 -1.21
C GLN A 8 26.57 -8.54 -1.17
N LEU A 9 26.76 -7.24 -1.33
CA LEU A 9 25.67 -6.27 -1.40
C LEU A 9 25.25 -6.08 -2.85
N VAL A 10 23.96 -6.16 -3.12
CA VAL A 10 23.37 -5.79 -4.41
C VAL A 10 22.72 -4.42 -4.24
N LYS A 11 23.03 -3.49 -5.14
CA LYS A 11 22.41 -2.17 -5.14
C LYS A 11 20.93 -2.31 -5.47
N THR A 12 20.07 -1.69 -4.66
CA THR A 12 18.65 -1.56 -5.01
C THR A 12 18.51 -0.67 -6.24
N GLU A 13 17.94 -1.22 -7.31
CA GLU A 13 17.64 -0.48 -8.53
C GLU A 13 16.17 -0.02 -8.53
N ILE A 14 15.94 1.21 -8.98
CA ILE A 14 14.60 1.75 -9.20
C ILE A 14 14.15 1.27 -10.58
N ARG A 15 13.40 0.16 -10.62
CA ARG A 15 12.84 -0.44 -11.84
C ARG A 15 11.49 -1.13 -11.54
N ASP A 16 10.78 -1.52 -12.58
CA ASP A 16 9.40 -2.06 -12.50
C ASP A 16 9.33 -3.57 -12.13
N TYR A 17 10.48 -4.26 -12.03
CA TYR A 17 10.58 -5.71 -11.73
C TYR A 17 9.55 -6.59 -12.49
N PRO A 18 9.56 -6.58 -13.84
CA PRO A 18 8.60 -7.32 -14.67
C PRO A 18 8.61 -8.83 -14.47
N GLU A 19 9.69 -9.36 -13.92
CA GLU A 19 9.82 -10.77 -13.58
C GLU A 19 8.84 -11.20 -12.49
N TRP A 20 8.45 -10.27 -11.60
CA TRP A 20 7.51 -10.54 -10.52
C TRP A 20 6.05 -10.51 -11.00
N HIS A 21 5.68 -9.47 -11.75
CA HIS A 21 4.29 -9.29 -12.17
C HIS A 21 3.97 -10.02 -13.49
N HIS A 22 4.95 -10.66 -14.12
CA HIS A 22 4.80 -11.45 -15.35
C HIS A 22 4.13 -10.67 -16.50
N GLY A 23 4.38 -9.36 -16.57
CA GLY A 23 3.78 -8.47 -17.57
C GLY A 23 2.35 -8.02 -17.26
N ARG A 24 1.74 -8.46 -16.15
CA ARG A 24 0.45 -7.94 -15.65
C ARG A 24 0.68 -6.57 -15.02
N THR A 25 -0.15 -5.58 -15.36
CA THR A 25 0.05 -4.18 -14.93
C THR A 25 -0.96 -3.73 -13.88
N ASP A 26 -2.12 -4.39 -13.84
CA ASP A 26 -3.22 -3.98 -12.99
C ASP A 26 -3.22 -4.81 -11.70
N TYR A 27 -2.90 -4.16 -10.58
CA TYR A 27 -2.83 -4.79 -9.26
C TYR A 27 -3.91 -4.24 -8.34
N ALA A 28 -4.76 -5.12 -7.83
CA ALA A 28 -5.89 -4.78 -6.99
C ALA A 28 -5.55 -4.87 -5.50
N LEU A 29 -6.07 -3.89 -4.75
CA LEU A 29 -6.08 -3.86 -3.31
C LEU A 29 -7.34 -3.12 -2.82
N TRP A 30 -7.75 -3.39 -1.59
CA TRP A 30 -8.70 -2.56 -0.86
C TRP A 30 -7.96 -1.55 0.00
N TYR A 31 -8.40 -0.30 -0.06
CA TYR A 31 -7.85 0.77 0.74
C TYR A 31 -8.93 1.76 1.17
N ILE A 32 -8.65 2.52 2.22
CA ILE A 32 -9.41 3.72 2.60
C ILE A 32 -8.68 4.91 2.01
N GLU A 33 -9.36 5.69 1.18
CA GLU A 33 -8.83 6.94 0.65
C GLU A 33 -8.79 8.00 1.77
N ILE A 34 -7.72 8.79 1.79
CA ILE A 34 -7.59 9.92 2.71
C ILE A 34 -7.77 11.21 1.92
N ASP A 35 -8.92 11.85 2.10
CA ASP A 35 -9.31 13.08 1.38
C ASP A 35 -9.55 14.28 2.32
N GLN A 36 -9.41 14.11 3.64
CA GLN A 36 -9.58 15.19 4.61
C GLN A 36 -8.48 16.27 4.44
N PRO A 37 -8.82 17.53 4.11
CA PRO A 37 -7.82 18.53 3.71
C PRO A 37 -6.73 18.80 4.75
N ALA A 38 -7.11 18.92 6.04
CA ALA A 38 -6.15 19.17 7.12
C ALA A 38 -5.16 18.02 7.30
N LEU A 39 -5.62 16.78 7.06
CA LEU A 39 -4.76 15.60 7.13
C LEU A 39 -3.84 15.54 5.90
N VAL A 40 -4.35 15.82 4.70
CA VAL A 40 -3.54 15.89 3.49
C VAL A 40 -2.42 16.93 3.63
N GLU A 41 -2.72 18.13 4.15
CA GLU A 41 -1.71 19.17 4.40
C GLU A 41 -0.63 18.71 5.38
N TYR A 42 -1.02 18.03 6.46
CA TYR A 42 -0.08 17.45 7.42
C TYR A 42 0.83 16.39 6.77
N LEU A 43 0.26 15.51 5.96
CA LEU A 43 1.01 14.46 5.27
C LEU A 43 1.96 15.05 4.21
N ASP A 44 1.55 16.10 3.51
CA ASP A 44 2.39 16.82 2.55
C ASP A 44 3.58 17.51 3.22
N ALA A 45 3.39 18.06 4.41
CA ALA A 45 4.49 18.62 5.20
C ALA A 45 5.53 17.55 5.57
N ILE A 46 5.08 16.36 5.98
CA ILE A 46 5.97 15.21 6.24
C ILE A 46 6.68 14.78 4.96
N LYS A 47 5.94 14.56 3.87
CA LYS A 47 6.51 14.14 2.58
C LYS A 47 7.57 15.12 2.09
N THR A 48 7.34 16.42 2.25
CA THR A 48 8.29 17.48 1.91
C THR A 48 9.55 17.41 2.78
N HIS A 49 9.38 17.25 4.09
CA HIS A 49 10.49 17.17 5.04
C HIS A 49 11.44 15.99 4.76
N PHE A 50 10.90 14.87 4.28
CA PHE A 50 11.67 13.68 3.95
C PHE A 50 11.96 13.51 2.45
N SER A 51 11.73 14.53 1.63
CA SER A 51 11.84 14.44 0.17
C SER A 51 13.19 13.92 -0.34
N ASP A 52 14.29 14.28 0.34
CA ASP A 52 15.65 13.81 0.01
C ASP A 52 15.87 12.30 0.23
N PHE A 53 15.01 11.65 1.03
CA PHE A 53 15.06 10.22 1.33
C PHE A 53 14.04 9.40 0.55
N LEU A 54 13.09 10.06 -0.12
CA LEU A 54 11.99 9.42 -0.82
C LEU A 54 12.31 9.19 -2.30
N LEU A 55 11.73 8.11 -2.85
CA LEU A 55 11.74 7.89 -4.29
C LEU A 55 10.96 9.02 -4.98
N THR A 56 11.60 9.69 -5.94
CA THR A 56 11.16 10.94 -6.59
C THR A 56 9.86 10.83 -7.41
N SER A 57 9.29 9.63 -7.53
CA SER A 57 8.11 9.33 -8.37
C SER A 57 6.89 8.81 -7.60
N ASN A 58 6.83 8.93 -6.27
CA ASN A 58 5.65 8.46 -5.53
C ASN A 58 4.46 9.43 -5.72
N GLN A 59 3.66 9.15 -6.76
CA GLN A 59 2.42 9.86 -7.10
C GLN A 59 1.17 9.25 -6.46
N ARG A 60 1.33 8.28 -5.54
CA ARG A 60 0.18 7.65 -4.87
C ARG A 60 -0.55 8.68 -4.01
N GLN A 61 -1.87 8.68 -4.11
CA GLN A 61 -2.74 9.36 -3.14
C GLN A 61 -2.49 8.77 -1.74
N TYR A 62 -2.73 9.56 -0.69
CA TYR A 62 -2.67 9.04 0.68
C TYR A 62 -3.82 8.06 0.91
N HIS A 63 -3.49 6.91 1.48
CA HIS A 63 -4.44 5.84 1.72
C HIS A 63 -3.99 4.92 2.85
N ILE A 64 -4.95 4.18 3.41
CA ILE A 64 -4.71 3.08 4.33
C ILE A 64 -4.97 1.78 3.57
N THR A 65 -3.94 0.98 3.30
CA THR A 65 -4.11 -0.35 2.71
C THR A 65 -4.78 -1.29 3.71
N LEU A 66 -5.93 -1.88 3.34
CA LEU A 66 -6.67 -2.83 4.16
C LEU A 66 -6.38 -4.28 3.78
N PHE A 67 -6.37 -4.56 2.48
CA PHE A 67 -6.21 -5.93 1.99
C PHE A 67 -5.61 -5.94 0.59
N VAL A 68 -4.65 -6.83 0.35
CA VAL A 68 -4.01 -7.02 -0.96
C VAL A 68 -4.72 -8.16 -1.69
N CYS A 69 -5.24 -7.90 -2.89
CA CYS A 69 -6.03 -8.88 -3.63
C CYS A 69 -5.19 -9.70 -4.60
N GLY A 70 -4.44 -9.04 -5.49
CA GLY A 70 -3.72 -9.71 -6.59
C GLY A 70 -3.85 -8.98 -7.92
N PHE A 71 -3.43 -9.63 -9.00
CA PHE A 71 -3.46 -9.04 -10.35
C PHE A 71 -4.83 -9.19 -11.00
N ILE A 72 -5.36 -8.10 -11.56
CA ILE A 72 -6.52 -8.17 -12.44
C ILE A 72 -6.01 -8.65 -13.80
N ASN A 73 -6.47 -9.81 -14.23
CA ASN A 73 -6.12 -10.36 -15.52
C ASN A 73 -7.39 -10.64 -16.35
N PRO A 74 -7.54 -10.04 -17.54
CA PRO A 74 -8.67 -10.36 -18.42
C PRO A 74 -8.59 -11.78 -19.00
N HIS A 75 -7.42 -12.43 -18.90
CA HIS A 75 -7.18 -13.77 -19.41
C HIS A 75 -6.82 -14.74 -18.28
N PRO A 76 -7.23 -16.03 -18.38
CA PRO A 76 -6.77 -17.05 -17.45
C PRO A 76 -5.24 -17.10 -17.45
N SER A 77 -4.63 -16.89 -16.29
CA SER A 77 -3.20 -17.04 -16.11
C SER A 77 -2.88 -18.29 -15.28
N PRO A 78 -1.68 -18.87 -15.46
CA PRO A 78 -1.25 -20.02 -14.67
C PRO A 78 -0.87 -19.65 -13.23
N TYR A 79 -0.90 -18.37 -12.87
CA TYR A 79 -0.48 -17.87 -11.57
C TYR A 79 -1.63 -17.89 -10.57
N ASN A 80 -1.31 -18.06 -9.28
CA ASN A 80 -2.29 -18.21 -8.20
C ASN A 80 -2.56 -16.89 -7.44
N ASP A 81 -2.07 -15.77 -7.96
CA ASP A 81 -2.18 -14.42 -7.43
C ASP A 81 -3.07 -13.52 -8.30
N ASP A 82 -3.92 -14.11 -9.14
CA ASP A 82 -4.92 -13.38 -9.91
C ASP A 82 -6.17 -13.08 -9.06
N PHE A 83 -6.73 -11.89 -9.26
CA PHE A 83 -7.96 -11.42 -8.66
C PHE A 83 -9.07 -11.35 -9.71
N SER A 84 -10.02 -12.27 -9.61
CA SER A 84 -11.09 -12.44 -10.59
C SER A 84 -12.24 -11.44 -10.38
N ALA A 85 -13.00 -11.19 -11.45
CA ALA A 85 -14.22 -10.39 -11.39
C ALA A 85 -15.29 -11.00 -10.45
N GLU A 86 -15.30 -12.33 -10.31
CA GLU A 86 -16.16 -13.02 -9.36
C GLU A 86 -15.76 -12.72 -7.91
N GLN A 87 -14.46 -12.81 -7.59
CA GLN A 87 -13.94 -12.44 -6.27
C GLN A 87 -14.22 -10.98 -5.95
N PHE A 88 -14.03 -10.08 -6.91
CA PHE A 88 -14.38 -8.66 -6.76
C PHE A 88 -15.86 -8.46 -6.42
N SER A 89 -16.75 -9.11 -7.17
CA SER A 89 -18.19 -9.03 -6.93
C SER A 89 -18.58 -9.58 -5.55
N GLN A 90 -17.95 -10.67 -5.11
CA GLN A 90 -18.15 -11.25 -3.79
C GLN A 90 -17.65 -10.30 -2.67
N HIS A 91 -16.47 -9.72 -2.82
CA HIS A 91 -15.94 -8.73 -1.87
C HIS A 91 -16.88 -7.53 -1.72
N ILE A 92 -17.34 -6.94 -2.83
CA ILE A 92 -18.31 -5.83 -2.82
C ILE A 92 -19.60 -6.24 -2.10
N LYS A 93 -20.15 -7.42 -2.39
CA LYS A 93 -21.36 -7.90 -1.71
C LYS A 93 -21.15 -8.04 -0.20
N SER A 94 -20.01 -8.58 0.22
CA SER A 94 -19.66 -8.73 1.63
C SER A 94 -19.54 -7.38 2.31
N ILE A 95 -18.80 -6.43 1.73
CA ILE A 95 -18.63 -5.08 2.27
C ILE A 95 -19.99 -4.38 2.43
N ASN A 96 -20.86 -4.44 1.42
CA ASN A 96 -22.19 -3.85 1.49
C ASN A 96 -23.09 -4.48 2.56
N THR A 97 -22.85 -5.74 2.91
CA THR A 97 -23.62 -6.45 3.95
C THR A 97 -23.17 -6.06 5.36
N LEU A 98 -21.94 -5.56 5.53
CA LEU A 98 -21.40 -5.18 6.84
C LEU A 98 -22.07 -3.93 7.44
N GLN A 99 -22.73 -3.10 6.62
CA GLN A 99 -23.38 -1.85 7.07
C GLN A 99 -22.44 -1.03 7.96
N LEU A 100 -21.24 -0.74 7.44
CA LEU A 100 -20.19 -0.07 8.20
C LEU A 100 -20.63 1.35 8.59
N GLU A 101 -20.55 1.64 9.89
CA GLU A 101 -20.70 3.00 10.41
C GLU A 101 -19.35 3.74 10.32
N PRO A 102 -19.36 5.08 10.27
CA PRO A 102 -18.16 5.88 10.38
C PRO A 102 -17.38 5.55 11.66
N PHE A 103 -16.06 5.51 11.55
CA PHE A 103 -15.15 5.23 12.65
C PHE A 103 -13.96 6.18 12.64
N GLU A 104 -13.27 6.25 13.77
CA GLU A 104 -12.11 7.12 13.96
C GLU A 104 -10.85 6.29 14.11
N LEU A 105 -9.76 6.75 13.48
CA LEU A 105 -8.43 6.18 13.62
C LEU A 105 -7.48 7.27 14.07
N GLU A 106 -6.55 6.91 14.94
CA GLU A 106 -5.54 7.85 15.44
C GLU A 106 -4.19 7.60 14.77
N LEU A 107 -3.57 8.68 14.29
CA LEU A 107 -2.20 8.67 13.79
C LEU A 107 -1.22 8.74 14.95
N THR A 108 -0.16 7.94 14.88
CA THR A 108 0.84 7.87 15.95
C THR A 108 2.21 8.29 15.43
N THR A 109 3.11 7.34 15.20
CA THR A 109 4.50 7.61 14.82
C THR A 109 4.73 7.44 13.33
N ILE A 110 5.72 8.17 12.81
CA ILE A 110 6.26 7.96 11.47
C ILE A 110 7.23 6.80 11.52
N ASP A 111 7.17 5.93 10.53
CA ASP A 111 8.08 4.81 10.35
C ASP A 111 8.34 4.58 8.85
N SER A 112 9.22 3.65 8.50
CA SER A 112 9.68 3.46 7.12
C SER A 112 9.95 2.01 6.75
N PHE A 113 9.64 1.69 5.51
CA PHE A 113 10.27 0.59 4.78
C PHE A 113 11.37 1.16 3.88
N SER A 114 12.22 0.27 3.37
CA SER A 114 13.27 0.66 2.40
C SER A 114 12.76 1.41 1.15
N SER A 115 11.47 1.28 0.83
CA SER A 115 10.84 1.86 -0.37
C SER A 115 9.82 2.97 -0.08
N ALA A 116 9.40 3.18 1.18
CA ALA A 116 8.31 4.10 1.50
C ALA A 116 8.32 4.54 2.97
N LEU A 117 7.86 5.78 3.20
CA LEU A 117 7.43 6.24 4.53
C LEU A 117 5.96 5.91 4.76
N PHE A 118 5.62 5.59 6.00
CA PHE A 118 4.24 5.42 6.43
C PHE A 118 4.05 5.99 7.84
N ILE A 119 2.79 6.23 8.21
CA ILE A 119 2.41 6.63 9.56
C ILE A 119 1.64 5.48 10.19
N GLN A 120 2.02 5.12 11.41
CA GLN A 120 1.33 4.10 12.18
C GLN A 120 -0.04 4.61 12.61
N ILE A 121 -1.04 3.75 12.50
CA ILE A 121 -2.42 4.02 12.91
C ILE A 121 -2.81 3.11 14.06
N ILE A 122 -3.62 3.61 14.98
CA ILE A 122 -4.23 2.82 16.03
C ILE A 122 -5.74 2.99 16.00
N ASP A 123 -6.43 1.88 16.20
CA ASP A 123 -7.85 1.86 16.50
C ASP A 123 -8.01 1.82 18.02
N GLN A 124 -8.56 2.90 18.57
CA GLN A 124 -8.82 3.02 20.01
C GLN A 124 -10.06 2.22 20.43
N GLN A 125 -10.92 1.86 19.48
CA GLN A 125 -12.15 1.09 19.69
C GLN A 125 -11.88 -0.39 19.45
N LYS A 126 -10.89 -0.98 20.13
CA LYS A 126 -10.74 -2.44 20.13
C LYS A 126 -12.01 -3.08 20.68
N PHE A 127 -12.76 -3.77 19.82
CA PHE A 127 -13.84 -4.69 20.22
C PHE A 127 -13.29 -5.89 20.99
#